data_AF-A0A2N1P538-F1
#
_entry.id   AF-A0A2N1P538-F1
#
_cell.length_a   1.000
_cell.length_b   1.000
_cell.length_c   1.000
_cell.angle_alpha   90.00
_cell.angle_beta   90.00
_cell.angle_gamma   90.00
#
_symmetry.space_group_name_H-M   'P 1'
#
loop_
_entity.id
_entity.type
_entity.pdbx_description
1 polymer ?
#
loop_
_entity_poly.entity_id
_entity_poly.type
_entity_poly.pdbx_seq_one_letter_code
_entity_poly.pdbx_strand_id
1 'polypeptide(L)'
;TYYNPDVSPTGDKIVFSIDCQIRTITSDGGGPVTLTANGGHFPSWSPDGMQIVYCEPGYTALDMVLRIMNQDGTNNHVLLDFGESLPDDSTQKLIEH
;
A
#
# COMPACT_ATOMS: atom_id res chain seq x y z
N THR A 1 -16.39 4.15 4.71
CA THR A 1 -15.14 3.73 5.38
C THR A 1 -14.83 2.32 4.91
N TYR A 2 -13.85 2.15 4.03
CA TYR A 2 -13.42 0.83 3.57
C TYR A 2 -12.19 0.45 4.38
N TYR A 3 -12.33 -0.57 5.23
CA TYR A 3 -11.26 -0.98 6.15
C TYR A 3 -10.27 -1.98 5.52
N ASN A 4 -10.65 -2.63 4.42
CA ASN A 4 -9.85 -3.58 3.66
C ASN A 4 -8.94 -4.48 4.53
N PRO A 5 -9.52 -5.28 5.45
CA PRO A 5 -8.74 -6.16 6.28
C PRO A 5 -8.23 -7.36 5.47
N ASP A 6 -7.04 -7.85 5.83
CA ASP A 6 -6.48 -9.11 5.35
C ASP A 6 -5.77 -9.85 6.50
N VAL A 7 -5.81 -11.18 6.49
CA VAL A 7 -5.30 -12.03 7.56
C VAL A 7 -3.96 -12.63 7.13
N SER A 8 -2.96 -12.63 8.01
CA SER A 8 -1.66 -13.25 7.73
C SER A 8 -1.83 -14.74 7.40
N PRO A 9 -0.95 -15.36 6.59
CA PRO A 9 -1.04 -16.78 6.27
C PRO A 9 -1.07 -17.72 7.48
N THR A 10 -0.44 -17.31 8.59
CA THR A 10 -0.42 -18.00 9.88
C THR A 10 -1.63 -17.72 10.75
N GLY A 11 -2.45 -16.72 10.41
CA GLY A 11 -3.67 -16.35 11.16
C GLY A 11 -3.43 -15.60 12.46
N ASP A 12 -2.20 -15.20 12.74
CA ASP A 12 -1.80 -14.53 13.99
C ASP A 12 -1.91 -13.00 13.91
N LYS A 13 -2.01 -12.43 12.70
CA LYS A 13 -2.10 -10.98 12.47
C LYS A 13 -3.18 -10.64 11.46
N ILE A 14 -3.73 -9.44 11.61
CA ILE A 14 -4.65 -8.82 10.66
C ILE A 14 -4.06 -7.48 10.26
N VAL A 15 -3.94 -7.22 8.97
CA VAL A 15 -3.62 -5.90 8.42
C VAL A 15 -4.90 -5.23 7.95
N PHE A 16 -5.03 -3.91 8.12
CA PHE A 16 -6.20 -3.15 7.69
C PHE A 16 -5.83 -1.68 7.47
N SER A 17 -6.71 -0.94 6.77
CA SER A 17 -6.60 0.51 6.60
C SER A 17 -7.65 1.22 7.46
N ILE A 18 -7.22 2.19 8.27
CA ILE A 18 -8.11 3.11 9.01
C ILE A 18 -7.48 4.50 9.04
N ASP A 19 -8.30 5.54 8.87
CA ASP A 19 -7.82 6.93 8.74
C ASP A 19 -6.73 7.09 7.69
N CYS A 20 -6.91 6.40 6.56
CA CYS A 20 -5.96 6.29 5.47
C CYS A 20 -4.59 5.75 5.89
N GLN A 21 -4.46 4.99 6.97
CA GLN A 21 -3.19 4.45 7.44
C GLN A 21 -3.23 2.92 7.50
N ILE A 22 -2.16 2.27 7.07
CA ILE A 22 -2.01 0.82 7.21
C ILE A 22 -1.62 0.50 8.63
N ARG A 23 -2.39 -0.39 9.25
CA ARG A 23 -2.19 -0.84 10.61
C ARG A 23 -2.25 -2.36 10.70
N THR A 24 -1.61 -2.90 11.71
CA THR A 24 -1.71 -4.31 12.08
C THR A 24 -2.22 -4.47 13.50
N ILE A 25 -2.91 -5.58 13.75
CA ILE A 25 -3.32 -6.04 15.07
C ILE A 25 -3.07 -7.54 15.14
N THR A 26 -2.83 -8.06 16.34
CA THR A 26 -2.82 -9.51 16.59
C THR A 26 -4.23 -10.07 16.53
N SER A 27 -4.38 -11.34 16.15
CA SER A 27 -5.71 -11.97 15.99
C SER A 27 -6.44 -12.23 17.31
N ASP A 28 -5.72 -12.23 18.44
CA ASP A 28 -6.27 -12.21 19.79
C ASP A 28 -6.73 -10.81 20.24
N GLY A 29 -6.50 -9.78 19.42
CA GLY A 29 -6.84 -8.40 19.70
C GLY A 29 -5.77 -7.65 20.49
N GLY A 30 -5.98 -6.35 20.71
CA GLY A 30 -5.00 -5.47 21.34
C GLY A 30 -4.94 -4.10 20.70
N GLY A 31 -3.87 -3.35 20.98
CA GLY A 31 -3.63 -2.06 20.37
C GLY A 31 -3.09 -2.20 18.93
N PRO A 32 -3.70 -1.57 17.91
CA PRO A 32 -3.16 -1.59 16.57
C PRO A 32 -1.81 -0.85 16.46
N VAL A 33 -0.89 -1.41 15.69
CA VAL A 33 0.39 -0.80 15.33
C VAL A 33 0.24 -0.11 13.97
N THR A 34 0.65 1.14 13.86
CA THR A 34 0.65 1.87 12.57
C THR A 34 1.96 1.62 11.84
N LEU A 35 1.88 1.20 10.57
CA LEU A 35 3.05 0.83 9.75
C LEU A 35 3.45 1.91 8.73
N THR A 36 2.52 2.79 8.35
CA THR A 36 2.75 3.83 7.33
C THR A 36 2.82 5.23 7.92
N ALA A 37 3.59 6.12 7.28
CA ALA A 37 3.68 7.54 7.64
C ALA A 37 2.88 8.45 6.71
N ASN A 38 2.80 8.13 5.41
CA ASN A 38 2.22 8.99 4.36
C ASN A 38 0.84 8.52 3.89
N GLY A 39 0.21 7.64 4.66
CA GLY A 39 -1.04 7.01 4.29
C GLY A 39 -0.89 5.67 3.58
N GLY A 40 -2.03 5.02 3.32
CA GLY A 40 -2.11 3.75 2.61
C GLY A 40 -3.50 3.12 2.60
N HIS A 41 -3.79 2.42 1.51
CA HIS A 41 -5.06 1.75 1.23
C HIS A 41 -4.83 0.34 0.71
N PHE A 42 -5.89 -0.48 0.81
CA PHE A 42 -5.96 -1.82 0.21
C PHE A 42 -4.75 -2.72 0.56
N PRO A 43 -4.44 -2.91 1.85
CA PRO A 43 -3.31 -3.77 2.23
C PRO A 43 -3.60 -5.24 1.89
N SER A 44 -2.54 -5.98 1.61
CA SER A 44 -2.59 -7.44 1.42
C SER A 44 -1.27 -8.08 1.88
N TRP A 45 -1.37 -9.22 2.54
CA TRP A 45 -0.22 -10.01 2.97
C TRP A 45 0.42 -10.77 1.80
N SER A 46 1.74 -10.90 1.83
CA SER A 46 2.43 -11.88 1.00
C SER A 46 2.09 -13.31 1.46
N PRO A 47 2.13 -14.31 0.56
CA PRO A 47 1.83 -15.71 0.90
C PRO A 47 2.73 -16.33 1.98
N ASP A 48 3.93 -15.77 2.17
CA ASP A 48 4.87 -16.17 3.23
C ASP A 48 4.69 -15.37 4.53
N GLY A 49 3.82 -14.36 4.56
CA GLY A 49 3.55 -13.51 5.71
C GLY A 49 4.68 -12.56 6.08
N MET A 50 5.73 -12.45 5.25
CA MET A 50 6.89 -11.60 5.56
C MET A 50 6.71 -10.15 5.11
N GLN A 51 5.83 -9.91 4.15
CA GLN A 51 5.64 -8.62 3.50
C GLN A 51 4.17 -8.24 3.40
N ILE A 52 3.94 -6.94 3.21
CA ILE A 52 2.63 -6.33 2.99
C ILE A 52 2.74 -5.42 1.77
N VAL A 53 1.84 -5.59 0.81
CA VAL A 53 1.64 -4.65 -0.31
C VAL A 53 0.47 -3.72 0.00
N TYR A 54 0.54 -2.47 -0.44
CA TYR A 54 -0.53 -1.48 -0.27
C TYR A 54 -0.41 -0.35 -1.30
N CYS A 55 -1.49 0.41 -1.50
CA CYS A 55 -1.50 1.60 -2.35
C CYS A 55 -1.27 2.85 -1.49
N GLU A 56 -0.20 3.59 -1.75
CA GLU A 56 0.02 4.94 -1.19
C GLU A 56 -0.63 5.98 -2.11
N PRO A 57 -1.47 6.89 -1.59
CA PRO A 57 -2.02 7.98 -2.38
C PRO A 57 -0.93 9.00 -2.75
N GLY A 58 -0.88 9.38 -4.03
CA GLY A 58 -0.02 10.41 -4.59
C GLY A 58 -0.65 11.81 -4.52
N TYR A 59 -0.17 12.73 -5.36
CA TYR A 59 -0.61 14.13 -5.35
C TYR A 59 -2.05 14.32 -5.84
N THR A 60 -2.49 13.52 -6.81
CA THR A 60 -3.88 13.48 -7.25
C THR A 60 -4.56 12.18 -6.85
N ALA A 61 -5.90 12.15 -6.86
CA ALA A 61 -6.67 10.94 -6.57
C ALA A 61 -6.46 9.80 -7.60
N LEU A 62 -5.84 10.10 -8.75
CA LEU A 62 -5.50 9.13 -9.79
C LEU A 62 -4.05 8.63 -9.68
N ASP A 63 -3.20 9.36 -8.94
CA ASP A 63 -1.83 8.95 -8.69
C ASP A 63 -1.85 8.02 -7.49
N MET A 64 -1.77 6.72 -7.73
CA MET A 64 -1.51 5.75 -6.68
C MET A 64 -0.16 5.10 -6.95
N VAL A 65 0.58 4.85 -5.89
CA VAL A 65 1.84 4.12 -5.96
C VAL A 65 1.67 2.81 -5.21
N LEU A 66 1.98 1.70 -5.87
CA LEU A 66 2.03 0.41 -5.19
C LEU A 66 3.34 0.34 -4.42
N ARG A 67 3.23 0.14 -3.11
CA ARG A 67 4.37 0.04 -2.21
C ARG A 67 4.38 -1.33 -1.55
N ILE A 68 5.57 -1.74 -1.13
CA ILE A 68 5.80 -2.97 -0.40
C ILE A 68 6.69 -2.70 0.81
N MET A 69 6.40 -3.35 1.91
CA MET A 69 7.17 -3.26 3.16
C MET A 69 7.20 -4.62 3.85
N ASN A 70 8.15 -4.79 4.77
CA ASN A 70 8.15 -5.91 5.69
C ASN A 70 6.95 -5.82 6.65
N GLN A 71 6.57 -6.95 7.25
CA GLN A 71 5.44 -7.04 8.19
C GLN A 71 5.51 -6.09 9.41
N ASP A 72 6.71 -5.62 9.76
CA ASP A 72 6.97 -4.66 10.84
C ASP A 72 7.01 -3.20 10.37
N GLY A 73 6.72 -2.95 9.09
CA GLY A 73 6.75 -1.63 8.46
C GLY A 73 8.14 -1.21 7.96
N THR A 74 9.18 -1.99 8.21
CA THR A 74 10.53 -1.69 7.72
C THR A 74 10.67 -1.99 6.22
N ASN A 75 11.76 -1.51 5.62
CA ASN A 75 12.08 -1.76 4.20
C ASN A 75 10.96 -1.33 3.23
N ASN A 76 10.25 -0.26 3.58
CA ASN A 76 9.15 0.28 2.82
C ASN A 76 9.63 1.05 1.59
N HIS A 77 9.31 0.57 0.39
CA HIS A 77 9.74 1.14 -0.88
C HIS A 77 8.65 1.00 -1.96
N VAL A 78 8.82 1.76 -3.05
CA VAL A 78 7.95 1.67 -4.22
C VAL A 78 8.18 0.33 -4.91
N LEU A 79 7.09 -0.40 -5.13
CA LEU A 79 7.07 -1.62 -5.95
C LEU A 79 6.71 -1.29 -7.40
N LEU A 80 5.74 -0.40 -7.60
CA LEU A 80 5.31 0.07 -8.92
C LEU A 80 4.70 1.47 -8.82
N ASP A 81 5.15 2.38 -9.67
CA ASP A 81 4.58 3.72 -9.83
C ASP A 81 3.75 3.79 -11.12
N PHE A 82 2.45 4.05 -10.99
CA PHE A 82 1.55 4.16 -12.13
C PHE A 82 1.60 5.55 -12.79
N GLY A 83 2.05 6.59 -12.07
CA GLY A 83 2.10 7.98 -12.53
C GLY A 83 3.26 8.27 -13.48
N GLU A 84 4.41 7.60 -13.31
CA GLU A 84 5.53 7.70 -14.28
C GLU A 84 5.31 6.90 -15.57
N SER A 85 4.28 6.05 -15.60
CA SER A 85 3.96 5.22 -16.79
C SER A 85 3.00 5.90 -17.77
N LEU A 86 2.37 6.99 -17.37
CA LEU A 86 1.70 7.87 -18.31
C LEU A 86 2.77 8.78 -18.90
N PRO A 87 3.04 8.71 -20.22
CA PRO A 87 3.77 9.77 -20.87
C PRO A 87 3.06 11.07 -20.48
N ASP A 88 3.83 12.05 -20.03
CA ASP A 88 3.29 13.39 -19.92
C ASP A 88 2.54 13.73 -21.22
N ASP A 89 1.46 14.51 -21.15
CA ASP A 89 0.72 14.93 -22.35
C ASP A 89 1.61 15.75 -23.32
N SER A 90 2.86 16.05 -22.93
CA SER A 90 3.90 16.62 -23.79
C SER A 90 4.57 15.61 -24.75
N THR A 91 4.38 14.29 -24.60
CA THR A 91 4.92 13.30 -25.55
C THR A 91 3.98 13.03 -26.74
N GLN A 92 2.79 13.62 -26.78
CA GLN A 92 1.91 13.56 -27.95
C GLN A 92 2.31 14.48 -29.12
N LYS A 93 3.42 15.25 -28.98
CA LYS A 93 3.87 16.19 -30.03
C LYS A 93 5.00 15.72 -30.94
N LEU A 94 5.38 14.44 -30.92
CA LEU A 94 6.50 13.95 -31.74
C LEU A 94 6.20 12.78 -32.69
N ILE A 95 4.92 12.51 -33.01
CA ILE A 95 4.55 11.51 -34.05
C ILE A 95 3.59 12.09 -35.10
N GLU A 96 3.60 13.41 -35.29
CA GLU A 96 2.99 14.05 -36.47
C GLU A 96 3.99 15.05 -37.09
N HIS A 97 4.98 14.52 -37.81
CA HIS A 97 5.62 15.15 -38.96
C HIS A 97 6.14 14.08 -39.92
#